data_AF-A0A9N9MLF0-F1
#
_entry.id   AF-A0A9N9MLF0-F1
#
_cell.length_a   1.000
_cell.length_b   1.000
_cell.length_c   1.000
_cell.angle_alpha   90.00
_cell.angle_beta   90.00
_cell.angle_gamma   90.00
#
_symmetry.space_group_name_H-M   'P 1'
#
loop_
_entity.id
_entity.type
_entity.pdbx_description
1 polymer ?
#
loop_
_entity_poly.entity_id
_entity_poly.type
_entity_poly.pdbx_seq_one_letter_code
_entity_poly.pdbx_strand_id
1 'polypeptide(L)'
;MNKWVIFQWAPVYWSKLDGDETTLTYGSEEYQQIAFEVRRVICNYSKPIGRIVRIQNVFDLAQCLVRGQLLTTASPMVPLFRVRRFIKIHKDHLPAALQWNLDHRRCNNSETVFKELIPSNDFSPGEILLVVQVLTQNPHAAEIRPNTTLEYFIDYVVYF
;
A
#
# COMPACT_ATOMS: atom_id res chain seq x y z
N MET A 1 0.54 -0.99 -23.99
CA MET A 1 -0.31 -1.96 -23.27
C MET A 1 -1.61 -1.26 -22.94
N ASN A 2 -2.77 -1.83 -23.28
CA ASN A 2 -4.06 -1.16 -23.05
C ASN A 2 -4.39 -1.17 -21.54
N LYS A 3 -4.57 0.00 -20.89
CA LYS A 3 -4.85 0.15 -19.43
C LYS A 3 -5.97 -0.81 -18.99
N TRP A 4 -6.91 -1.08 -19.88
CA TRP A 4 -8.08 -1.93 -19.62
C TRP A 4 -7.79 -3.43 -19.44
N VAL A 5 -6.69 -3.96 -20.00
CA VAL A 5 -6.32 -5.37 -19.85
C VAL A 5 -5.73 -5.63 -18.46
N ILE A 6 -5.15 -4.61 -17.81
CA ILE A 6 -4.60 -4.74 -16.45
C ILE A 6 -5.71 -4.67 -15.41
N PHE A 7 -6.78 -3.91 -15.67
CA PHE A 7 -7.92 -3.76 -14.75
C PHE A 7 -8.62 -5.08 -14.41
N GLN A 8 -8.56 -6.11 -15.25
CA GLN A 8 -9.11 -7.43 -14.91
C GLN A 8 -8.36 -8.11 -13.75
N TRP A 9 -7.14 -7.66 -13.46
CA TRP A 9 -6.29 -8.14 -12.36
C TRP A 9 -6.23 -7.14 -11.19
N ALA A 10 -6.96 -6.02 -11.29
CA ALA A 10 -7.06 -5.03 -10.23
C ALA A 10 -7.92 -5.57 -9.08
N PRO A 11 -7.76 -5.03 -7.87
CA PRO A 11 -8.68 -5.33 -6.78
C PRO A 11 -10.13 -5.02 -7.17
N VAL A 12 -11.08 -5.83 -6.69
CA VAL A 12 -12.50 -5.75 -7.07
C VAL A 12 -13.17 -4.42 -6.73
N TYR A 13 -12.62 -3.70 -5.76
CA TYR A 13 -13.09 -2.38 -5.35
C TYR A 13 -12.56 -1.24 -6.24
N TRP A 14 -11.64 -1.52 -7.17
CA TRP A 14 -11.21 -0.52 -8.15
C TRP A 14 -12.29 -0.30 -9.22
N SER A 15 -12.57 0.95 -9.51
CA SER A 15 -13.55 1.36 -10.52
C SER A 15 -12.87 2.09 -11.66
N LYS A 16 -13.25 1.74 -12.89
CA LYS A 16 -12.81 2.44 -14.11
C LYS A 16 -13.38 3.84 -14.23
N LEU A 17 -14.48 4.12 -13.52
CA LEU A 17 -15.13 5.43 -13.50
C LEU A 17 -14.41 6.39 -12.54
N ASP A 18 -13.66 5.83 -11.60
CA ASP A 18 -12.96 6.59 -10.58
C ASP A 18 -11.59 7.03 -11.11
N GLY A 19 -11.13 8.19 -10.65
CA GLY A 19 -9.81 8.71 -10.97
C GLY A 19 -8.68 7.89 -10.34
N ASP A 20 -7.44 8.36 -10.50
CA ASP A 20 -6.28 7.71 -9.86
C ASP A 20 -6.31 7.85 -8.33
N GLU A 21 -7.11 8.78 -7.79
CA GLU A 21 -7.36 8.95 -6.35
C GLU A 21 -8.87 9.04 -6.07
N THR A 22 -9.34 8.38 -5.01
CA THR A 22 -10.76 8.42 -4.59
C THR A 22 -10.87 8.51 -3.08
N THR A 23 -11.48 9.59 -2.57
CA THR A 23 -11.77 9.68 -1.13
C THR A 23 -12.94 8.78 -0.80
N LEU A 24 -12.74 7.84 0.14
CA LEU A 24 -13.78 6.91 0.56
C LEU A 24 -14.82 7.61 1.44
N THR A 25 -16.09 7.29 1.22
CA THR A 25 -17.19 7.75 2.06
C THR A 25 -17.17 7.05 3.42
N TYR A 26 -17.24 7.80 4.52
CA TYR A 26 -17.14 7.29 5.90
C TYR A 26 -18.06 6.09 6.21
N GLY A 27 -19.27 6.04 5.63
CA GLY A 27 -20.22 4.95 5.84
C GLY A 27 -20.09 3.76 4.88
N SER A 28 -19.18 3.83 3.90
CA SER A 28 -19.00 2.73 2.93
C SER A 28 -18.35 1.50 3.57
N GLU A 29 -18.71 0.33 3.07
CA GLU A 29 -18.12 -0.95 3.51
C GLU A 29 -16.59 -0.95 3.39
N GLU A 30 -16.06 -0.44 2.28
CA GLU A 30 -14.62 -0.31 2.05
C GLU A 30 -13.96 0.58 3.10
N TYR A 31 -14.56 1.74 3.42
CA TYR A 31 -14.04 2.60 4.48
C TYR A 31 -14.00 1.88 5.82
N GLN A 32 -15.09 1.20 6.20
CA GLN A 32 -15.20 0.51 7.49
C GLN A 32 -14.17 -0.62 7.60
N GLN A 33 -13.96 -1.38 6.52
CA GLN A 33 -12.96 -2.44 6.47
C GLN A 33 -11.54 -1.87 6.66
N ILE A 34 -11.14 -0.87 5.88
CA ILE A 34 -9.79 -0.30 5.98
C ILE A 34 -9.59 0.41 7.32
N ALA A 35 -10.60 1.13 7.81
CA ALA A 35 -10.55 1.76 9.13
C ALA A 35 -10.34 0.73 10.26
N PHE A 36 -11.04 -0.41 10.19
CA PHE A 36 -10.88 -1.49 11.15
C PHE A 36 -9.47 -2.09 11.11
N GLU A 37 -8.95 -2.38 9.92
CA GLU A 37 -7.58 -2.89 9.74
C GLU A 37 -6.54 -1.90 10.28
N VAL A 38 -6.67 -0.61 9.95
CA VAL A 38 -5.77 0.44 10.43
C VAL A 38 -5.79 0.50 11.96
N ARG A 39 -6.96 0.52 12.59
CA ARG A 39 -7.08 0.57 14.06
C ARG A 39 -6.40 -0.61 14.75
N ARG A 40 -6.51 -1.81 14.16
CA ARG A 40 -5.79 -3.01 14.64
C ARG A 40 -4.29 -2.83 14.54
N VAL A 41 -3.81 -2.35 13.40
CA VAL A 41 -2.37 -2.19 13.08
C VAL A 41 -1.71 -1.14 13.96
N ILE A 42 -2.42 -0.05 14.27
CA ILE A 42 -1.90 1.01 15.13
C ILE A 42 -2.08 0.73 16.62
N CYS A 43 -2.73 -0.38 16.96
CA CYS A 43 -3.09 -0.77 18.33
C CYS A 43 -3.82 0.34 19.11
N ASN A 44 -4.64 1.14 18.40
CA ASN A 44 -5.34 2.27 18.99
C ASN A 44 -6.68 2.51 18.28
N TYR A 45 -7.75 2.07 18.94
CA TYR A 45 -9.11 2.20 18.43
C TYR A 45 -9.73 3.59 18.64
N SER A 46 -9.14 4.43 19.50
CA SER A 46 -9.63 5.77 19.81
C SER A 46 -8.99 6.86 18.94
N LYS A 47 -7.90 6.57 18.24
CA LYS A 47 -7.30 7.52 17.29
C LYS A 47 -8.29 7.81 16.15
N PRO A 48 -8.68 9.08 15.95
CA PRO A 48 -9.58 9.43 14.85
C PRO A 48 -8.89 9.16 13.51
N ILE A 49 -9.67 8.69 12.53
CA ILE A 49 -9.28 8.63 11.13
C ILE A 49 -10.04 9.75 10.45
N GLY A 50 -9.33 10.76 9.96
CA GLY A 50 -9.94 11.91 9.30
C GLY A 50 -10.47 11.57 7.91
N ARG A 51 -9.66 10.90 7.08
CA ARG A 51 -10.09 10.43 5.75
C ARG A 51 -9.21 9.27 5.26
N ILE A 52 -9.79 8.47 4.37
CA ILE A 52 -9.10 7.39 3.66
C ILE A 52 -9.21 7.67 2.16
N VAL A 53 -8.09 7.67 1.46
CA VAL A 53 -8.01 7.86 0.01
C VAL A 53 -7.51 6.57 -0.62
N ARG A 54 -8.30 6.00 -1.53
CA ARG A 54 -7.88 4.88 -2.37
C ARG A 54 -7.02 5.40 -3.52
N ILE A 55 -5.92 4.68 -3.79
CA ILE A 55 -4.99 4.98 -4.88
C ILE A 55 -5.13 3.92 -5.96
N GLN A 56 -5.45 4.33 -7.18
CA GLN A 56 -5.67 3.47 -8.34
C GLN A 56 -4.53 3.60 -9.37
N ASN A 57 -3.28 3.42 -8.93
CA ASN A 57 -2.14 3.46 -9.86
C ASN A 57 -2.02 2.13 -10.65
N VAL A 58 -2.65 2.09 -11.82
CA VAL A 58 -2.63 0.92 -12.71
C VAL A 58 -1.22 0.55 -13.18
N PHE A 59 -0.31 1.51 -13.30
CA PHE A 59 1.06 1.23 -13.73
C PHE A 59 1.84 0.47 -12.66
N ASP A 60 1.77 0.92 -11.40
CA ASP A 60 2.43 0.24 -10.28
C ASP A 60 1.84 -1.16 -10.05
N LEU A 61 0.51 -1.30 -10.17
CA LEU A 61 -0.14 -2.60 -10.16
C LEU A 61 0.40 -3.51 -11.27
N ALA A 62 0.50 -3.03 -12.51
CA ALA A 62 0.98 -3.82 -13.64
C ALA A 62 2.43 -4.28 -13.43
N GLN A 63 3.29 -3.37 -12.96
CA GLN A 63 4.68 -3.68 -12.63
C GLN A 63 4.77 -4.75 -11.54
N CYS A 64 3.96 -4.63 -10.49
CA CYS A 64 3.88 -5.60 -9.41
C CYS A 64 3.40 -6.97 -9.90
N LEU A 65 2.38 -7.03 -10.75
CA LEU A 65 1.90 -8.30 -11.33
C LEU A 65 2.96 -8.99 -12.19
N VAL A 66 3.62 -8.25 -13.08
CA VAL A 66 4.69 -8.79 -13.93
C VAL A 66 5.86 -9.28 -13.07
N ARG A 67 6.25 -8.52 -12.06
CA ARG A 67 7.30 -8.92 -11.12
C ARG A 67 6.92 -10.20 -10.36
N GLY A 68 5.67 -10.31 -9.92
CA GLY A 68 5.17 -11.51 -9.26
C GLY A 68 5.25 -12.75 -10.15
N GLN A 69 4.86 -12.63 -11.43
CA GLN A 69 4.99 -13.73 -12.40
C GLN A 69 6.46 -14.15 -12.58
N LEU A 70 7.36 -13.18 -12.76
CA LEU A 70 8.79 -13.45 -12.92
C LEU A 70 9.39 -14.18 -11.70
N LEU A 71 9.06 -13.74 -10.49
CA LEU A 71 9.53 -14.36 -9.25
C LEU A 71 9.02 -15.80 -9.11
N THR A 72 7.75 -16.05 -9.41
CA THR A 72 7.16 -17.39 -9.38
C THR A 72 7.81 -18.31 -10.42
N THR A 73 8.09 -17.83 -11.64
CA THR A 73 8.77 -18.63 -12.66
C THR A 73 10.24 -18.89 -12.31
N ALA A 74 10.93 -17.92 -11.72
CA ALA A 74 12.33 -18.07 -11.32
C ALA A 74 12.51 -19.01 -10.11
N SER A 75 11.49 -19.18 -9.27
CA SER A 75 11.54 -20.05 -8.09
C SER A 75 10.22 -20.81 -7.90
N PRO A 76 9.90 -21.81 -8.74
CA PRO A 76 8.58 -22.45 -8.77
C PRO A 76 8.18 -23.16 -7.47
N MET A 77 9.17 -23.56 -6.67
CA MET A 77 8.97 -24.29 -5.40
C MET A 77 8.78 -23.36 -4.20
N VAL A 78 9.00 -22.05 -4.37
CA VAL A 78 8.87 -21.08 -3.28
C VAL A 78 7.56 -20.32 -3.48
N PRO A 79 6.58 -20.47 -2.57
CA PRO A 79 5.32 -19.76 -2.70
C PRO A 79 5.53 -18.25 -2.59
N LEU A 80 4.87 -17.51 -3.47
CA LEU A 80 4.86 -16.06 -3.46
C LEU A 80 3.48 -15.57 -3.01
N PHE A 81 3.46 -14.68 -2.03
CA PHE A 81 2.26 -14.09 -1.46
C PHE A 81 2.23 -12.60 -1.77
N ARG A 82 1.02 -12.07 -1.98
CA ARG A 82 0.76 -10.63 -1.95
C ARG A 82 0.05 -10.30 -0.65
N VAL A 83 0.71 -9.54 0.21
CA VAL A 83 0.22 -9.21 1.55
C VAL A 83 0.10 -7.70 1.74
N ARG A 84 -0.85 -7.29 2.57
CA ARG A 84 -0.99 -5.90 2.97
C ARG A 84 0.00 -5.57 4.09
N ARG A 85 0.68 -4.43 3.98
CA ARG A 85 1.61 -3.89 4.97
C ARG A 85 1.48 -2.38 5.07
N PHE A 86 2.20 -1.81 6.03
CA PHE A 86 2.03 -0.43 6.43
C PHE A 86 3.37 0.29 6.51
N ILE A 87 3.37 1.57 6.12
CA ILE A 87 4.49 2.48 6.34
C ILE A 87 3.93 3.86 6.66
N LYS A 88 4.55 4.53 7.62
CA LYS A 88 4.23 5.93 7.93
C LYS A 88 5.19 6.84 7.17
N ILE A 89 4.69 7.96 6.68
CA ILE A 89 5.50 9.03 6.08
C ILE A 89 4.95 10.38 6.52
N HIS A 90 5.75 11.44 6.44
CA HIS A 90 5.21 12.78 6.53
C HIS A 90 4.38 13.11 5.28
N LYS A 91 3.24 13.79 5.44
CA LYS A 91 2.32 14.15 4.34
C LYS A 91 2.99 14.93 3.20
N ASP A 92 4.04 15.69 3.52
CA ASP A 92 4.79 16.48 2.51
C ASP A 92 5.55 15.59 1.53
N HIS A 93 5.85 14.34 1.90
CA HIS A 93 6.47 13.36 1.02
C HIS A 93 5.46 12.58 0.18
N LEU A 94 4.16 12.74 0.42
CA LEU A 94 3.13 12.00 -0.31
C LEU A 94 3.20 12.19 -1.83
N PRO A 95 3.36 13.40 -2.39
CA PRO A 95 3.44 13.56 -3.84
C PRO A 95 4.60 12.78 -4.45
N ALA A 96 5.77 12.81 -3.81
CA ALA A 96 6.94 12.04 -4.24
C ALA A 96 6.72 10.52 -4.08
N ALA A 97 6.09 10.10 -2.99
CA ALA A 97 5.76 8.71 -2.73
C ALA A 97 4.81 8.14 -3.78
N LEU A 98 3.78 8.89 -4.19
CA LEU A 98 2.84 8.48 -5.23
C LEU A 98 3.48 8.50 -6.62
N GLN A 99 4.32 9.50 -6.92
CA GLN A 99 4.99 9.61 -8.22
C GLN A 99 6.04 8.51 -8.44
N TRP A 100 6.75 8.11 -7.38
CA TRP A 100 7.91 7.22 -7.46
C TRP A 100 7.72 5.91 -6.69
N ASN A 101 6.48 5.57 -6.35
CA ASN A 101 6.10 4.37 -5.59
C ASN A 101 7.04 4.11 -4.39
N LEU A 102 7.17 5.11 -3.52
CA LEU A 102 8.02 5.08 -2.32
C LEU A 102 9.49 4.67 -2.57
N ASP A 103 10.09 5.06 -3.70
CA ASP A 103 11.52 4.90 -3.90
C ASP A 103 12.28 5.67 -2.80
N HIS A 104 12.86 4.95 -1.84
CA HIS A 104 13.56 5.53 -0.69
C HIS A 104 14.65 6.54 -1.12
N ARG A 105 15.30 6.32 -2.27
CA ARG A 105 16.31 7.22 -2.84
C ARG A 105 15.74 8.59 -3.22
N ARG A 106 14.45 8.65 -3.52
CA ARG A 106 13.70 9.86 -3.90
C ARG A 106 12.87 10.43 -2.76
N CYS A 107 12.56 9.60 -1.76
CA CYS A 107 11.82 9.98 -0.56
C CYS A 107 12.71 10.33 0.65
N ASN A 108 14.03 10.48 0.43
CA ASN A 108 15.01 10.80 1.48
C ASN A 108 15.04 9.78 2.65
N ASN A 109 14.75 8.51 2.35
CA ASN A 109 14.83 7.40 3.29
C ASN A 109 16.05 6.54 2.93
N SER A 110 16.73 5.99 3.94
CA SER A 110 17.83 5.04 3.71
C SER A 110 17.35 3.73 3.09
N GLU A 111 16.12 3.33 3.41
CA GLU A 111 15.50 2.09 2.94
C GLU A 111 13.97 2.16 3.08
N THR A 112 13.28 1.32 2.32
CA THR A 112 11.83 1.12 2.45
C THR A 112 11.58 -0.11 3.32
N VAL A 113 10.97 0.07 4.49
CA VAL A 113 10.61 -1.03 5.40
C VAL A 113 9.10 -0.98 5.64
N PHE A 114 8.42 -2.07 5.30
CA PHE A 114 7.00 -2.22 5.53
C PHE A 114 6.73 -3.08 6.75
N LYS A 115 5.85 -2.61 7.63
CA LYS A 115 5.56 -3.26 8.90
C LYS A 115 4.17 -3.88 8.90
N GLU A 116 4.02 -4.94 9.69
CA GLU A 116 2.71 -5.52 10.01
C GLU A 116 1.95 -4.66 11.05
N LEU A 117 2.66 -4.06 12.00
CA LEU A 117 2.13 -3.21 13.07
C LEU A 117 2.92 -1.90 13.17
N ILE A 118 2.24 -0.79 13.48
CA ILE A 118 2.87 0.53 13.70
C ILE A 118 2.23 1.18 14.92
N PRO A 119 2.84 1.07 16.12
CA PRO A 119 2.28 1.61 17.36
C PRO A 119 1.79 3.07 17.22
N SER A 120 0.59 3.38 17.69
CA SER A 120 -0.02 4.71 17.50
C SER A 120 0.79 5.88 18.08
N ASN A 121 1.56 5.60 19.12
CA ASN A 121 2.50 6.50 19.80
C ASN A 121 3.69 6.87 18.91
N ASP A 122 3.89 6.20 17.78
CA ASP A 122 4.94 6.51 16.84
C ASP A 122 4.54 7.64 15.86
N PHE A 123 3.29 8.10 15.88
CA PHE A 123 2.82 9.10 14.91
C PHE A 123 3.05 10.54 15.39
N SER A 124 3.86 11.28 14.64
CA SER A 124 4.09 12.72 14.80
C SER A 124 3.05 13.56 14.04
N PRO A 125 2.88 14.85 14.40
CA PRO A 125 2.01 15.75 13.64
C PRO A 125 2.39 15.78 12.16
N GLY A 126 1.40 15.64 11.27
CA GLY A 126 1.60 15.62 9.82
C GLY A 126 2.00 14.26 9.25
N GLU A 127 2.22 13.23 10.07
CA GLU A 127 2.39 11.88 9.57
C GLU A 127 1.05 11.27 9.11
N ILE A 128 1.13 10.57 7.99
CA ILE A 128 0.05 9.78 7.38
C ILE A 128 0.49 8.33 7.33
N LEU A 129 -0.47 7.43 7.19
CA LEU A 129 -0.23 6.01 7.03
C LEU A 129 -0.52 5.60 5.59
N LEU A 130 0.43 4.91 4.96
CA LEU A 130 0.24 4.27 3.68
C LEU A 130 -0.05 2.80 3.90
N VAL A 131 -1.09 2.32 3.23
CA VAL A 131 -1.43 0.90 3.12
C VAL A 131 -0.90 0.42 1.79
N VAL A 132 0.01 -0.55 1.81
CA VAL A 132 0.69 -1.07 0.62
C VAL A 132 0.40 -2.54 0.42
N GLN A 133 0.33 -2.97 -0.84
CA GLN A 133 0.34 -4.39 -1.21
C GLN A 133 1.77 -4.76 -1.58
N VAL A 134 2.33 -5.81 -0.96
CA VAL A 134 3.74 -6.19 -1.08
C VAL A 134 3.86 -7.67 -1.45
N LEU A 135 4.76 -8.00 -2.37
CA LEU A 135 5.14 -9.36 -2.72
C LEU A 135 6.17 -9.88 -1.71
N THR A 136 5.93 -11.08 -1.17
CA THR A 136 6.82 -11.71 -0.19
C THR A 136 6.76 -13.23 -0.27
N GLN A 137 7.86 -13.88 0.11
CA GLN A 137 7.90 -15.33 0.33
C GLN A 137 7.55 -15.70 1.78
N ASN A 138 7.53 -14.72 2.69
CA ASN A 138 7.15 -14.90 4.09
C ASN A 138 5.99 -13.96 4.45
N PRO A 139 4.74 -14.43 4.43
CA PRO A 139 3.56 -13.60 4.71
C PRO A 139 3.39 -13.28 6.20
N HIS A 140 4.14 -13.94 7.08
CA HIS A 140 4.09 -13.74 8.53
C HIS A 140 5.26 -12.91 9.06
N ALA A 141 6.10 -12.38 8.17
CA ALA A 141 7.17 -11.48 8.56
C ALA A 141 6.60 -10.17 9.12
N ALA A 142 7.04 -9.81 10.33
CA ALA A 142 6.67 -8.56 11.00
C ALA A 142 7.16 -7.33 10.22
N GLU A 143 8.31 -7.46 9.56
CA GLU A 143 8.87 -6.46 8.65
C GLU A 143 9.19 -7.09 7.30
N ILE A 144 8.93 -6.35 6.22
CA ILE A 144 9.25 -6.74 4.85
C ILE A 144 10.09 -5.61 4.21
N ARG A 145 11.23 -6.00 3.64
CA ARG A 145 12.17 -5.13 2.95
C ARG A 145 12.17 -5.54 1.47
N PRO A 146 11.39 -4.87 0.61
CA PRO A 146 11.38 -5.19 -0.81
C PRO A 146 12.74 -4.88 -1.41
N ASN A 147 13.16 -5.67 -2.40
CA ASN A 147 14.43 -5.40 -3.10
C ASN A 147 14.29 -4.26 -4.10
N THR A 148 13.08 -4.06 -4.63
CA THR A 148 12.80 -3.06 -5.67
C THR A 148 11.41 -2.46 -5.49
N THR A 149 11.18 -1.29 -6.09
CA THR A 149 9.87 -0.63 -6.13
C THR A 149 8.83 -1.41 -6.94
N LEU A 150 9.24 -2.42 -7.70
CA LEU A 150 8.34 -3.29 -8.48
C LEU A 150 7.68 -4.37 -7.62
N GLU A 151 8.09 -4.53 -6.35
CA GLU A 151 7.59 -5.58 -5.46
C GLU A 151 6.43 -5.11 -4.58
N TYR A 152 5.94 -3.89 -4.78
CA TYR A 152 4.82 -3.36 -4.02
C TYR A 152 4.11 -2.23 -4.76
N PHE A 153 2.95 -1.82 -4.26
CA PHE A 153 2.28 -0.58 -4.66
C PHE A 153 1.44 -0.01 -3.51
N ILE A 154 1.16 1.29 -3.56
CA ILE A 154 0.31 1.99 -2.59
C ILE A 154 -1.16 1.74 -2.94
N ASP A 155 -1.92 1.21 -1.99
CA ASP A 155 -3.34 0.85 -2.13
C ASP A 155 -4.23 1.95 -1.51
N TYR A 156 -3.84 2.44 -0.32
CA TYR A 156 -4.54 3.51 0.37
C TYR A 156 -3.61 4.50 1.06
N VAL A 157 -4.09 5.74 1.23
CA VAL A 157 -3.52 6.78 2.07
C VAL A 157 -4.52 7.10 3.20
N VAL A 158 -4.06 7.02 4.44
CA VAL A 158 -4.88 7.22 5.62
C VAL A 158 -4.38 8.44 6.39
N TYR A 159 -5.29 9.38 6.60
CA TYR A 159 -5.06 10.61 7.35
C TYR A 159 -5.71 10.46 8.73
N PHE A 160 -4.97 10.84 9.77
CA PHE A 160 -5.46 10.87 11.15
C PHE A 160 -5.87 12.27 11.56
#